data_AF-A0A120HNK7-F1
#
_entry.id   AF-A0A120HNK7-F1
#
_cell.length_a   1.000
_cell.length_b   1.000
_cell.length_c   1.000
_cell.angle_alpha   90.00
_cell.angle_beta   90.00
_cell.angle_gamma   90.00
#
_symmetry.space_group_name_H-M   'P 1'
#
loop_
_entity.id
_entity.type
_entity.pdbx_description
1 polymer ?
#
loop_
_entity_poly.entity_id
_entity_poly.type
_entity_poly.pdbx_seq_one_letter_code
_entity_poly.pdbx_strand_id
1 'polypeptide(L)'
;MSYVVGLTAVVAFAVLSPALQLMARAFAWPLSSVVLLAVAAVVAHGFGVALGILVVPQFQYWDAASIFGFCVMAYVFAFGAVYRSVSLSILLSLVGRPERSAPLAEIVARQVPDLFRERTKALVDGGLVERVDTNFVATAAGRTMAGRVGRLRRAFGIGDTSLYDFSD
;
A
#
# COMPACT_ATOMS: atom_id res chain seq x y z
N MET A 1 -15.42 2.73 -27.01
CA MET A 1 -15.31 1.29 -26.68
C MET A 1 -14.02 0.97 -25.92
N SER A 2 -12.83 1.41 -26.37
CA SER A 2 -11.57 1.16 -25.64
C SER A 2 -11.54 1.72 -24.21
N TYR A 3 -12.03 2.94 -23.98
CA TYR A 3 -12.18 3.49 -22.61
C TYR A 3 -13.09 2.64 -21.72
N VAL A 4 -14.16 2.05 -22.27
CA VAL A 4 -15.07 1.17 -21.52
C VAL A 4 -14.33 -0.09 -21.09
N VAL A 5 -13.52 -0.68 -21.97
CA VAL A 5 -12.66 -1.83 -21.63
C VAL A 5 -11.67 -1.47 -20.52
N GLY A 6 -11.05 -0.29 -20.60
CA GLY A 6 -10.19 0.23 -19.53
C GLY A 6 -10.95 0.36 -18.20
N LEU A 7 -12.17 0.89 -18.22
CA LEU A 7 -13.01 1.01 -17.03
C LEU A 7 -13.43 -0.36 -16.46
N THR A 8 -13.72 -1.34 -17.32
CA THR A 8 -13.96 -2.73 -16.90
C THR A 8 -12.74 -3.33 -16.22
N ALA A 9 -11.53 -3.06 -16.72
CA ALA A 9 -10.29 -3.47 -16.08
C ALA A 9 -10.10 -2.79 -14.72
N VAL A 10 -10.50 -1.51 -14.58
CA VAL A 10 -10.52 -0.81 -13.27
C VAL A 10 -11.45 -1.50 -12.29
N VAL A 11 -12.66 -1.87 -12.72
CA VAL A 11 -13.61 -2.61 -11.87
C VAL A 11 -13.03 -3.97 -11.47
N ALA A 12 -12.43 -4.70 -12.40
CA ALA A 12 -11.74 -5.96 -12.10
C ALA A 12 -10.63 -5.77 -11.07
N PHE A 13 -9.81 -4.71 -11.20
CA PHE A 13 -8.79 -4.37 -10.22
C PHE A 13 -9.38 -4.05 -8.84
N ALA A 14 -10.43 -3.22 -8.79
CA ALA A 14 -11.08 -2.80 -7.55
C ALA A 14 -11.71 -3.97 -6.77
N VAL A 15 -12.14 -5.02 -7.47
CA VAL A 15 -12.66 -6.26 -6.86
C VAL A 15 -11.53 -7.22 -6.49
N LEU A 16 -10.56 -7.41 -7.39
CA LEU A 16 -9.47 -8.38 -7.21
C LEU A 16 -8.52 -7.97 -6.07
N SER A 17 -8.28 -6.67 -5.90
CA SER A 17 -7.43 -6.10 -4.85
C SER A 17 -7.84 -6.54 -3.44
N PRO A 18 -9.09 -6.27 -2.96
CA PRO A 18 -9.52 -6.74 -1.64
C PRO A 18 -9.66 -8.26 -1.60
N ALA A 19 -10.08 -8.93 -2.67
CA ALA A 19 -10.20 -10.39 -2.71
C ALA A 19 -8.85 -11.08 -2.46
N LEU A 20 -7.78 -10.65 -3.14
CA LEU A 20 -6.44 -11.18 -2.94
C LEU A 20 -5.91 -10.91 -1.52
N GLN A 21 -6.23 -9.75 -0.94
CA GLN A 21 -5.86 -9.47 0.45
C GLN A 21 -6.59 -10.38 1.44
N LEU A 22 -7.88 -10.64 1.24
CA LEU A 22 -8.65 -11.55 2.08
C LEU A 22 -8.15 -13.00 1.93
N MET A 23 -7.87 -13.45 0.71
CA MET A 23 -7.29 -14.76 0.47
C MET A 23 -5.91 -14.90 1.10
N ALA A 24 -5.01 -13.94 0.89
CA ALA A 24 -3.68 -13.98 1.48
C ALA A 24 -3.73 -14.07 3.00
N ARG A 25 -4.70 -13.40 3.65
CA ARG A 25 -4.93 -13.53 5.10
C ARG A 25 -5.47 -14.91 5.48
N ALA A 26 -6.46 -15.42 4.75
CA ALA A 26 -7.07 -16.72 5.02
C ALA A 26 -6.07 -17.89 4.84
N PHE A 27 -5.17 -17.77 3.88
CA PHE A 27 -4.16 -18.78 3.56
C PHE A 27 -2.77 -18.48 4.13
N ALA A 28 -2.64 -17.45 4.98
CA ALA A 28 -1.37 -17.02 5.60
C ALA A 28 -0.21 -16.86 4.59
N TRP A 29 -0.49 -16.30 3.41
CA TRP A 29 0.54 -16.07 2.40
C TRP A 29 1.54 -15.01 2.88
N PRO A 30 2.87 -15.24 2.70
CA PRO A 30 3.91 -14.30 3.13
C PRO A 30 4.08 -13.11 2.17
N LEU A 31 3.00 -12.67 1.51
CA LEU A 31 3.02 -11.59 0.53
C LEU A 31 2.53 -10.29 1.16
N SER A 32 3.30 -9.21 0.98
CA SER A 32 2.88 -7.89 1.45
C SER A 32 1.68 -7.36 0.66
N SER A 33 0.86 -6.51 1.30
CA SER A 33 -0.29 -5.86 0.63
C SER A 33 0.09 -5.12 -0.65
N VAL A 34 1.30 -4.55 -0.71
CA VAL A 34 1.81 -3.85 -1.90
C VAL A 34 2.04 -4.82 -3.05
N VAL A 35 2.61 -5.99 -2.77
CA VAL A 35 2.81 -7.05 -3.77
C VAL A 35 1.46 -7.55 -4.28
N LEU A 36 0.49 -7.77 -3.39
CA LEU A 36 -0.86 -8.19 -3.78
C LEU A 36 -1.57 -7.15 -4.66
N LEU A 37 -1.42 -5.86 -4.36
CA LEU A 37 -1.93 -4.76 -5.20
C LEU A 37 -1.27 -4.76 -6.58
N ALA A 38 0.04 -4.95 -6.65
CA ALA A 38 0.77 -5.03 -7.91
C ALA A 38 0.30 -6.23 -8.75
N VAL A 39 0.14 -7.40 -8.14
CA VAL A 39 -0.42 -8.60 -8.80
C VAL A 39 -1.82 -8.32 -9.31
N ALA A 40 -2.70 -7.72 -8.49
CA ALA A 40 -4.05 -7.36 -8.91
C ALA A 40 -4.05 -6.42 -10.13
N ALA A 41 -3.18 -5.42 -10.14
CA ALA A 41 -3.06 -4.48 -11.24
C ALA A 41 -2.60 -5.17 -12.54
N VAL A 42 -1.58 -6.02 -12.46
CA VAL A 42 -1.07 -6.76 -13.63
C VAL A 42 -2.15 -7.68 -14.20
N VAL A 43 -2.83 -8.45 -13.34
CA VAL A 43 -3.88 -9.37 -13.77
C VAL A 43 -5.07 -8.62 -14.38
N ALA A 44 -5.54 -7.55 -13.74
CA ALA A 44 -6.65 -6.76 -14.24
C ALA A 44 -6.32 -6.04 -15.56
N HIS A 45 -5.10 -5.51 -15.70
CA HIS A 45 -4.63 -4.91 -16.95
C HIS A 45 -4.57 -5.95 -18.07
N GLY A 46 -3.97 -7.11 -17.82
CA GLY A 46 -3.90 -8.20 -18.78
C GLY A 46 -5.29 -8.69 -19.23
N PHE A 47 -6.22 -8.82 -18.28
CA PHE A 47 -7.62 -9.11 -18.58
C PHE A 47 -8.26 -8.04 -19.47
N GLY A 48 -8.08 -6.76 -19.14
CA GLY A 48 -8.58 -5.65 -19.95
C GLY A 48 -8.04 -5.66 -21.37
N VAL A 49 -6.73 -5.87 -21.54
CA VAL A 49 -6.09 -5.95 -22.86
C VAL A 49 -6.64 -7.13 -23.66
N ALA A 50 -6.74 -8.32 -23.06
CA ALA A 50 -7.29 -9.50 -23.72
C ALA A 50 -8.75 -9.27 -24.14
N LEU A 51 -9.58 -8.71 -23.25
CA LEU A 51 -10.98 -8.36 -23.55
C LEU A 51 -11.07 -7.35 -24.69
N GLY A 52 -10.21 -6.33 -24.70
CA GLY A 52 -10.14 -5.31 -25.74
C GLY A 52 -9.83 -5.90 -27.12
N ILE A 53 -8.82 -6.76 -27.19
CA ILE A 53 -8.43 -7.45 -28.43
C ILE A 53 -9.57 -8.31 -28.98
N LEU A 54 -10.33 -8.98 -28.11
CA LEU A 54 -11.38 -9.91 -28.52
C LEU A 54 -12.69 -9.23 -28.94
N VAL A 55 -13.03 -8.09 -28.33
CA VAL A 55 -14.37 -7.49 -28.45
C VAL A 55 -14.37 -6.16 -29.22
N VAL A 56 -13.23 -5.50 -29.37
CA VAL A 56 -13.13 -4.19 -30.02
C VAL A 56 -12.33 -4.29 -31.33
N PRO A 57 -12.98 -4.19 -32.51
CA PRO A 57 -12.32 -4.38 -33.82
C PRO A 57 -11.13 -3.46 -34.10
N GLN A 58 -11.14 -2.25 -33.51
CA GLN A 58 -10.03 -1.29 -33.58
C GLN A 58 -9.63 -0.88 -32.16
N PHE A 59 -9.11 -1.84 -31.41
CA PHE A 59 -8.74 -1.61 -30.02
C PHE A 59 -7.60 -0.59 -29.89
N GLN A 60 -7.95 0.61 -29.42
CA GLN A 60 -7.00 1.64 -29.04
C GLN A 60 -6.44 1.36 -27.64
N TYR A 61 -5.29 0.68 -27.58
CA TYR A 61 -4.66 0.28 -26.32
C TYR A 61 -4.41 1.46 -25.38
N TRP A 62 -3.86 2.57 -25.90
CA TRP A 62 -3.47 3.72 -25.08
C TRP A 62 -4.66 4.40 -24.41
N ASP A 63 -5.83 4.45 -25.08
CA ASP A 63 -7.06 4.97 -24.50
C ASP A 63 -7.47 4.13 -23.27
N ALA A 64 -7.48 2.80 -23.42
CA ALA A 64 -7.83 1.87 -22.34
C ALA A 64 -6.79 1.91 -21.20
N ALA A 65 -5.49 1.94 -21.54
CA ALA A 65 -4.40 1.97 -20.57
C ALA A 65 -4.37 3.29 -19.78
N SER A 66 -4.71 4.42 -20.41
CA SER A 66 -4.72 5.73 -19.75
C SER A 66 -5.74 5.80 -18.61
N ILE A 67 -6.98 5.36 -18.86
CA ILE A 67 -8.03 5.37 -17.83
C ILE A 67 -7.76 4.34 -16.75
N PHE A 68 -7.26 3.16 -17.12
CA PHE A 68 -6.84 2.15 -16.17
C PHE A 68 -5.73 2.67 -15.25
N GLY A 69 -4.65 3.19 -15.85
CA GLY A 69 -3.50 3.71 -15.12
C GLY A 69 -3.90 4.84 -14.17
N PHE A 70 -4.69 5.81 -14.64
CA PHE A 70 -5.17 6.91 -13.80
C PHE A 70 -5.94 6.41 -12.57
N CYS A 71 -6.95 5.55 -12.78
CA CYS A 71 -7.79 5.06 -11.69
C CYS A 71 -7.02 4.14 -10.72
N VAL A 72 -6.14 3.27 -11.22
CA VAL A 72 -5.30 2.42 -10.37
C VAL A 72 -4.33 3.25 -9.54
N MET A 73 -3.69 4.26 -10.13
CA MET A 73 -2.80 5.17 -9.39
C MET A 73 -3.57 5.96 -8.33
N ALA A 74 -4.75 6.48 -8.66
CA ALA A 74 -5.62 7.14 -7.69
C ALA A 74 -6.02 6.21 -6.55
N TYR A 75 -6.36 4.96 -6.86
CA TYR A 75 -6.69 3.94 -5.86
C TYR A 75 -5.49 3.62 -4.96
N VAL A 76 -4.30 3.40 -5.54
CA VAL A 76 -3.07 3.11 -4.77
C VAL A 76 -2.70 4.29 -3.87
N PHE A 77 -2.86 5.52 -4.37
CA PHE A 77 -2.65 6.72 -3.57
C PHE A 77 -3.65 6.81 -2.43
N ALA A 78 -4.95 6.64 -2.70
CA ALA A 78 -5.97 6.60 -1.65
C ALA A 78 -5.71 5.47 -0.65
N PHE A 79 -5.26 4.31 -1.11
CA PHE A 79 -4.93 3.19 -0.24
C PHE A 79 -3.75 3.48 0.69
N GLY A 80 -2.67 4.03 0.14
CA GLY A 80 -1.50 4.40 0.93
C GLY A 80 -1.75 5.58 1.87
N ALA A 81 -2.41 6.62 1.38
CA ALA A 81 -2.59 7.88 2.09
C ALA A 81 -3.76 7.86 3.08
N VAL A 82 -4.88 7.21 2.74
CA VAL A 82 -6.12 7.27 3.54
C VAL A 82 -6.24 6.07 4.47
N TYR A 83 -6.17 4.84 3.94
CA TYR A 83 -6.42 3.63 4.74
C TYR A 83 -5.31 3.32 5.74
N ARG A 84 -4.09 3.81 5.53
CA ARG A 84 -3.00 3.74 6.52
C ARG A 84 -2.75 5.05 7.27
N SER A 85 -3.66 6.03 7.16
CA SER A 85 -3.50 7.30 7.89
C SER A 85 -3.65 7.12 9.40
N VAL A 86 -2.74 7.74 10.14
CA VAL A 86 -2.82 7.81 11.61
C VAL A 86 -4.11 8.50 12.03
N SER A 87 -4.51 9.55 11.32
CA SER A 87 -5.73 10.31 11.58
C SER A 87 -7.00 9.46 11.49
N LEU A 88 -7.13 8.59 10.46
CA LEU A 88 -8.27 7.69 10.35
C LEU A 88 -8.27 6.64 11.48
N SER A 89 -7.09 6.13 11.85
CA SER A 89 -6.96 5.19 12.96
C SER A 89 -7.36 5.83 14.31
N ILE A 90 -7.00 7.10 14.55
CA ILE A 90 -7.46 7.88 15.71
C ILE A 90 -8.98 8.02 15.66
N LEU A 91 -9.54 8.45 14.52
CA LEU A 91 -10.98 8.65 14.36
C LEU A 91 -11.77 7.36 14.62
N LEU A 92 -11.36 6.23 14.05
CA LEU A 92 -12.00 4.93 14.26
C LEU A 92 -11.90 4.48 15.73
N SER A 93 -10.75 4.71 16.38
CA SER A 93 -10.56 4.45 17.81
C SER A 93 -11.51 5.26 18.68
N LEU A 94 -11.72 6.54 18.34
CA LEU A 94 -12.67 7.40 19.04
C LEU A 94 -14.12 6.96 18.80
N VAL A 95 -14.52 6.70 17.55
CA VAL A 95 -15.89 6.26 17.22
C VAL A 95 -16.28 4.98 17.95
N GLY A 96 -15.32 4.08 18.23
CA GLY A 96 -15.55 2.87 19.01
C GLY A 96 -15.77 3.06 20.52
N ARG A 97 -15.57 4.28 21.06
CA ARG A 97 -15.74 4.56 22.50
C ARG A 97 -17.16 5.04 22.81
N PRO A 98 -17.70 4.73 24.01
CA PRO A 98 -19.03 5.19 24.42
C PRO A 98 -19.21 6.72 24.34
N GLU A 99 -18.20 7.46 24.80
CA GLU A 99 -18.22 8.94 24.82
C GLU A 99 -17.64 9.57 23.54
N ARG A 100 -17.17 8.74 22.60
CA ARG A 100 -16.52 9.18 21.35
C ARG A 100 -15.36 10.16 21.53
N SER A 101 -14.75 10.17 22.70
CA SER A 101 -13.69 11.10 23.08
C SER A 101 -12.58 10.38 23.85
N ALA A 102 -11.39 11.00 23.87
CA ALA A 102 -10.24 10.54 24.64
C ALA A 102 -9.28 11.72 24.89
N PRO A 103 -8.60 11.79 26.04
CA PRO A 103 -7.51 12.73 26.24
C PRO A 103 -6.37 12.49 25.23
N LEU A 104 -5.74 13.57 24.76
CA LEU A 104 -4.62 13.49 23.80
C LEU A 104 -3.48 12.59 24.31
N ALA A 105 -3.14 12.68 25.60
CA ALA A 105 -2.11 11.85 26.21
C ALA A 105 -2.42 10.35 26.08
N GLU A 106 -3.70 9.97 26.19
CA GLU A 106 -4.14 8.58 26.04
C GLU A 106 -4.04 8.10 24.58
N ILE A 107 -4.43 8.97 23.64
CA ILE A 107 -4.30 8.69 22.20
C ILE A 107 -2.83 8.46 21.86
N VAL A 108 -1.93 9.38 22.24
CA VAL A 108 -0.50 9.27 21.95
C VAL A 108 0.11 8.03 22.58
N ALA A 109 -0.21 7.73 23.85
CA ALA A 109 0.34 6.59 24.58
C ALA A 109 -0.01 5.23 23.97
N ARG A 110 -1.11 5.12 23.21
CA ARG A 110 -1.46 3.89 22.48
C ARG A 110 -1.03 3.94 21.01
N GLN A 111 -1.41 5.00 20.31
CA GLN A 111 -1.29 5.08 18.84
C GLN A 111 0.17 5.05 18.39
N VAL A 112 1.06 5.75 19.10
CA VAL A 112 2.47 5.87 18.71
C VAL A 112 3.18 4.53 18.87
N PRO A 113 3.13 3.85 20.05
CA PRO A 113 3.74 2.53 20.19
C PRO A 113 3.18 1.50 19.20
N ASP A 114 1.86 1.46 18.99
CA ASP A 114 1.24 0.47 18.09
C ASP A 114 1.72 0.65 16.65
N LEU A 115 1.82 1.90 16.18
CA LEU A 115 2.32 2.23 14.84
C LEU A 115 3.77 1.78 14.63
N PHE A 116 4.64 2.01 15.62
CA PHE A 116 6.03 1.56 15.54
C PHE A 116 6.15 0.04 15.68
N ARG A 117 5.37 -0.59 16.57
CA ARG A 117 5.35 -2.05 16.71
C ARG A 117 4.91 -2.75 15.43
N GLU A 118 3.85 -2.27 14.79
CA GLU A 118 3.35 -2.87 13.54
C GLU A 118 4.40 -2.78 12.43
N ARG A 119 5.05 -1.61 12.28
CA ARG A 119 6.10 -1.41 11.29
C ARG A 119 7.33 -2.28 11.57
N THR A 120 7.78 -2.35 12.81
CA THR A 120 8.91 -3.20 13.19
C THR A 120 8.58 -4.68 13.00
N LYS A 121 7.36 -5.10 13.36
CA LYS A 121 6.88 -6.46 13.10
C LYS A 121 6.91 -6.78 11.61
N ALA A 122 6.43 -5.89 10.75
CA ALA A 122 6.48 -6.10 9.30
C ALA A 122 7.91 -6.24 8.75
N LEU A 123 8.89 -5.52 9.32
CA LEU A 123 10.30 -5.68 8.96
C LEU A 123 10.88 -7.03 9.43
N VAL A 124 10.44 -7.52 10.59
CA VAL A 124 10.83 -8.83 11.13
C VAL A 124 10.19 -9.96 10.34
N ASP A 125 8.88 -9.92 10.13
CA ASP A 125 8.13 -10.92 9.36
C ASP A 125 8.63 -10.99 7.90
N GLY A 126 9.11 -9.87 7.36
CA GLY A 126 9.74 -9.80 6.04
C GLY A 126 11.20 -10.24 5.98
N GLY A 127 11.82 -10.67 7.09
CA GLY A 127 13.22 -11.11 7.16
C GLY A 127 14.25 -9.99 6.92
N LEU A 128 13.84 -8.72 7.03
CA LEU A 128 14.73 -7.56 6.84
C LEU A 128 15.41 -7.13 8.14
N VAL A 129 14.79 -7.46 9.26
CA VAL A 129 15.29 -7.17 10.60
C VAL A 129 15.16 -8.45 11.44
N GLU A 130 16.16 -8.71 12.27
CA GLU A 130 16.12 -9.77 13.28
C GLU A 130 16.14 -9.15 14.67
N ARG A 131 15.49 -9.83 15.61
CA ARG A 131 15.55 -9.45 17.03
C ARG A 131 16.68 -10.24 17.69
N VAL A 132 17.66 -9.51 18.19
CA VAL A 132 18.77 -10.06 18.98
C VAL A 132 18.65 -9.47 20.38
N ASP A 133 18.20 -10.29 21.32
CA ASP A 133 17.85 -9.90 22.69
C ASP A 133 16.81 -8.75 22.74
N THR A 134 17.24 -7.58 23.21
CA THR A 134 16.46 -6.34 23.30
C THR A 134 16.62 -5.44 22.06
N ASN A 135 17.52 -5.79 21.14
CA ASN A 135 17.87 -4.98 19.99
C ASN A 135 17.27 -5.53 18.69
N PHE A 136 17.10 -4.61 17.73
CA PHE A 136 16.71 -4.94 16.36
C PHE A 136 17.89 -4.69 15.43
N VAL A 137 18.30 -5.72 14.70
CA VAL A 137 19.48 -5.68 13.82
C VAL A 137 19.03 -5.92 12.39
N ALA A 138 19.51 -5.09 11.46
CA ALA A 138 19.22 -5.27 10.04
C ALA A 138 19.94 -6.51 9.49
N THR A 139 19.20 -7.40 8.81
CA THR A 139 19.78 -8.57 8.13
C THR A 139 20.57 -8.16 6.90
N ALA A 140 21.29 -9.09 6.26
CA ALA A 140 21.97 -8.82 4.99
C ALA A 140 20.98 -8.38 3.89
N ALA A 141 19.79 -8.99 3.87
CA ALA A 141 18.69 -8.61 2.98
C ALA A 141 18.18 -7.20 3.31
N GLY A 142 17.97 -6.91 4.60
CA GLY A 142 17.58 -5.58 5.09
C GLY A 142 18.55 -4.49 4.67
N ARG A 143 19.86 -4.69 4.87
CA ARG A 143 20.90 -3.72 4.46
C ARG A 143 20.92 -3.49 2.95
N THR A 144 20.77 -4.56 2.16
CA THR A 144 20.72 -4.47 0.70
C THR A 144 19.49 -3.69 0.23
N MET A 145 18.32 -3.98 0.82
CA MET A 145 17.07 -3.28 0.50
C MET A 145 17.15 -1.80 0.88
N ALA A 146 17.63 -1.48 2.09
CA ALA A 146 17.84 -0.11 2.54
C ALA A 146 18.78 0.66 1.60
N GLY A 147 19.88 0.04 1.16
CA GLY A 147 20.80 0.64 0.19
C GLY A 147 20.15 0.93 -1.17
N ARG A 148 19.31 0.02 -1.68
CA ARG A 148 18.55 0.21 -2.94
C ARG A 148 17.56 1.36 -2.82
N VAL A 149 16.77 1.38 -1.74
CA VAL A 149 15.79 2.44 -1.48
C VAL A 149 16.49 3.79 -1.27
N GLY A 150 17.62 3.82 -0.56
CA GLY A 150 18.41 5.04 -0.38
C GLY A 150 18.92 5.62 -1.69
N ARG A 151 19.37 4.78 -2.63
CA ARG A 151 19.73 5.24 -3.99
C ARG A 151 18.52 5.80 -4.75
N LEU A 152 17.37 5.14 -4.63
CA LEU A 152 16.13 5.58 -5.28
C LEU A 152 15.68 6.95 -4.73
N ARG A 153 15.65 7.11 -3.40
CA ARG A 153 15.33 8.39 -2.74
C ARG A 153 16.21 9.52 -3.25
N ARG A 154 17.53 9.30 -3.32
CA ARG A 154 18.46 10.30 -3.88
C ARG A 154 18.20 10.62 -5.34
N ALA A 155 17.91 9.62 -6.16
CA ALA A 155 17.58 9.84 -7.58
C ALA A 155 16.32 10.70 -7.76
N PHE A 156 15.36 10.59 -6.84
CA PHE A 156 14.14 11.41 -6.81
C PHE A 156 14.28 12.72 -6.02
N GLY A 157 15.49 13.09 -5.56
CA GLY A 157 15.71 14.30 -4.75
C GLY A 157 15.06 14.25 -3.37
N ILE A 158 14.64 13.07 -2.89
CA ILE A 158 14.05 12.87 -1.58
C ILE A 158 15.19 12.78 -0.55
N GLY A 159 15.56 13.90 0.04
CA GLY A 159 16.54 14.00 1.13
C GLY A 159 16.02 13.42 2.45
N ASP A 160 16.82 13.55 3.52
CA ASP A 160 16.45 13.14 4.89
C ASP A 160 15.57 14.17 5.63
N THR A 161 15.10 15.19 4.93
CA THR A 161 14.06 16.08 5.42
C THR A 161 12.76 15.29 5.58
N SER A 162 12.43 15.02 6.84
CA SER A 162 11.17 14.40 7.23
C SER A 162 10.00 15.28 6.77
N LEU A 163 8.86 14.67 6.50
CA LEU A 163 7.57 15.39 6.33
C LEU A 163 7.15 16.12 7.62
N TYR A 164 7.86 15.87 8.72
CA TYR A 164 7.76 16.50 10.03
C TYR A 164 9.11 17.07 10.46
N ASP A 165 9.75 17.86 9.62
CA ASP A 165 10.85 18.71 10.05
C ASP A 165 10.24 19.91 10.77
N PHE A 166 9.99 19.75 12.07
CA PHE A 166 9.63 20.87 12.93
C PHE A 166 10.93 21.58 13.25
N SER A 167 11.17 22.72 12.60
CA SER A 167 12.19 23.66 13.04
C SER A 167 11.86 24.09 14.48
N ASP A 168 12.79 23.85 15.40
CA ASP A 168 12.77 24.38 16.77
C ASP A 168 12.60 25.92 16.79
#